data_AF-A0AB73C0A8-F1
#
_entry.id   AF-A0AB73C0A8-F1
#
_cell.length_a   1.000
_cell.length_b   1.000
_cell.length_c   1.000
_cell.angle_alpha   90.00
_cell.angle_beta   90.00
_cell.angle_gamma   90.00
#
_symmetry.space_group_name_H-M   'P 1'
#
loop_
_entity.id
_entity.type
_entity.pdbx_description
1 polymer ?
#
loop_
_entity_poly.entity_id
_entity_poly.type
_entity_poly.pdbx_seq_one_letter_code
_entity_poly.pdbx_strand_id
1 'polypeptide(L)'
;MLQYFFDIQNQEENAKLFQGLEIEHSPYMAEQGKYPVIFVTFKDIKERNWKDCFTQIKRLLSNLYNELERIRSSLNPKELKNFDKIWFEEENGDYQNALKMLSFFLKKYYQIKVIILIDEYDTPIVSAYEHGYYEEAI
;
A
#
# COMPACT_ATOMS: atom_id res chain seq x y z
N MET A 1 -5.40 2.36 -12.98
CA MET A 1 -6.54 3.27 -13.28
C MET A 1 -7.06 3.96 -12.03
N LEU A 2 -7.63 3.24 -11.05
CA LEU A 2 -8.17 3.87 -9.83
C LEU A 2 -7.12 4.62 -9.00
N GLN A 3 -5.90 4.08 -8.89
CA GLN A 3 -4.79 4.77 -8.26
C GLN A 3 -4.58 6.16 -8.89
N TYR A 4 -4.29 6.22 -10.19
CA TYR A 4 -4.09 7.49 -10.91
C TYR A 4 -5.29 8.43 -10.82
N PHE A 5 -6.52 7.91 -10.76
CA PHE A 5 -7.69 8.77 -10.65
C PHE A 5 -7.73 9.50 -9.29
N PHE A 6 -7.54 8.78 -8.18
CA PHE A 6 -7.70 9.36 -6.85
C PHE A 6 -6.43 10.00 -6.29
N ASP A 7 -5.25 9.56 -6.72
CA ASP A 7 -3.98 9.90 -6.10
C ASP A 7 -3.70 11.40 -6.15
N ILE A 8 -3.58 11.97 -4.95
CA ILE A 8 -3.21 13.37 -4.70
C ILE A 8 -1.79 13.66 -5.15
N GLN A 9 -0.93 12.64 -5.24
CA GLN A 9 0.38 12.78 -5.85
C GLN A 9 0.22 12.88 -7.38
N ASN A 10 0.92 13.83 -7.98
CA ASN A 10 0.91 14.06 -9.43
C ASN A 10 -0.49 14.34 -10.01
N GLN A 11 -1.36 14.99 -9.23
CA GLN A 11 -2.74 15.31 -9.61
C GLN A 11 -2.87 15.85 -11.03
N GLU A 12 -2.06 16.85 -11.41
CA GLU A 12 -2.11 17.48 -12.73
C GLU A 12 -1.69 16.55 -13.87
N GLU A 13 -0.66 15.72 -13.65
CA GLU A 13 -0.20 14.75 -14.65
C GLU A 13 -1.21 13.62 -14.82
N ASN A 14 -1.75 13.14 -13.70
CA ASN A 14 -2.78 12.11 -13.70
C ASN A 14 -4.09 12.57 -14.34
N ALA A 15 -4.50 13.84 -14.14
CA ALA A 15 -5.71 14.39 -14.74
C ALA A 15 -5.69 14.31 -16.28
N LYS A 16 -4.50 14.45 -16.90
CA LYS A 16 -4.33 14.34 -18.36
C LYS A 16 -4.70 12.96 -18.90
N LEU A 17 -4.57 11.90 -18.08
CA LEU A 17 -4.95 10.54 -18.45
C LEU A 17 -6.46 10.37 -18.66
N PHE A 18 -7.28 11.30 -18.17
CA PHE A 18 -8.73 11.23 -18.21
C PHE A 18 -9.38 12.23 -19.17
N GLN A 19 -8.59 13.03 -19.89
CA GLN A 19 -9.10 13.99 -20.88
C GLN A 19 -9.73 13.27 -22.08
N GLY A 20 -10.91 13.74 -22.49
CA GLY A 20 -11.69 13.18 -23.58
C GLY A 20 -12.38 11.85 -23.27
N LEU A 21 -12.30 11.37 -22.02
CA LEU A 21 -13.02 10.18 -21.57
C LEU A 21 -14.37 10.56 -20.95
N GLU A 22 -15.35 9.67 -21.01
CA GLU A 22 -16.69 9.88 -20.41
C GLU A 22 -16.66 10.30 -18.93
N ILE A 23 -15.65 9.84 -18.18
CA ILE A 23 -15.50 10.20 -16.76
C ILE A 23 -15.24 11.70 -16.56
N GLU A 24 -14.62 12.39 -17.53
CA GLU A 24 -14.39 13.84 -17.50
C GLU A 24 -15.71 14.62 -17.40
N HIS A 25 -16.76 14.11 -18.04
CA HIS A 25 -18.09 14.73 -18.04
C HIS A 25 -18.97 14.28 -16.87
N SER A 26 -18.46 13.41 -15.99
CA SER A 26 -19.20 12.87 -14.86
C SER A 26 -19.02 13.74 -13.60
N PRO A 27 -19.98 13.71 -12.65
CA PRO A 27 -19.81 14.38 -11.35
C PRO A 27 -18.63 13.80 -10.55
N TYR A 28 -18.20 12.58 -10.86
CA TYR A 28 -17.08 11.92 -10.18
C TYR A 28 -15.73 12.52 -10.52
N MET A 29 -15.60 13.27 -11.64
CA MET A 29 -14.35 13.99 -11.97
C MET A 29 -13.96 14.96 -10.85
N ALA A 30 -14.95 15.44 -10.07
CA ALA A 30 -14.68 16.23 -8.88
C ALA A 30 -13.80 15.50 -7.86
N GLU A 31 -13.75 14.17 -7.84
CA GLU A 31 -12.96 13.37 -6.90
C GLU A 31 -11.51 13.10 -7.36
N GLN A 32 -11.16 13.55 -8.57
CA GLN A 32 -9.84 13.31 -9.16
C GLN A 32 -8.74 13.99 -8.32
N GLY A 33 -7.70 13.22 -7.98
CA GLY A 33 -6.51 13.70 -7.28
C GLY A 33 -6.76 14.27 -5.88
N LYS A 34 -7.84 13.86 -5.21
CA LYS A 34 -8.19 14.38 -3.87
C LYS A 34 -7.63 13.58 -2.70
N TYR A 35 -7.12 12.36 -2.92
CA TYR A 35 -6.86 11.42 -1.82
C TYR A 35 -5.44 10.86 -1.88
N PRO A 36 -4.75 10.69 -0.75
CA PRO A 36 -3.55 9.85 -0.71
C PRO A 36 -3.99 8.41 -0.97
N VAL A 37 -3.29 7.72 -1.88
CA VAL A 37 -3.58 6.34 -2.24
C VAL A 37 -2.41 5.45 -1.83
N ILE A 38 -2.70 4.38 -1.10
CA ILE A 38 -1.80 3.24 -0.95
C ILE A 38 -2.28 2.17 -1.94
N PHE A 39 -1.46 1.83 -2.93
CA PHE A 39 -1.73 0.72 -3.83
C PHE A 39 -0.82 -0.44 -3.48
N VAL A 40 -1.40 -1.61 -3.20
CA VAL A 40 -0.66 -2.84 -2.88
C VAL A 40 -1.16 -3.97 -3.76
N THR A 41 -0.24 -4.70 -4.38
CA THR A 41 -0.54 -5.88 -5.18
C THR A 41 0.24 -7.08 -4.66
N PHE A 42 -0.43 -8.21 -4.52
CA PHE A 42 0.15 -9.46 -4.04
C PHE A 42 0.50 -10.43 -5.18
N LYS A 43 0.37 -10.00 -6.44
CA LYS A 43 0.53 -10.81 -7.66
C LYS A 43 1.84 -11.61 -7.76
N ASP A 44 2.91 -11.12 -7.13
CA ASP A 44 4.26 -11.68 -7.20
C ASP A 44 4.60 -12.58 -6.00
N ILE A 45 3.68 -12.76 -5.04
CA ILE A 45 3.90 -13.58 -3.84
C ILE A 45 3.38 -15.00 -4.08
N LYS A 46 4.22 -15.82 -4.71
CA LYS A 46 3.90 -17.21 -5.15
C LYS A 46 4.91 -18.22 -4.62
N GLU A 47 5.20 -18.10 -3.33
CA GLU A 47 6.24 -18.89 -2.69
C GLU A 47 5.79 -20.32 -2.41
N ARG A 48 6.74 -21.22 -2.17
CA ARG A 48 6.48 -22.65 -1.96
C ARG A 48 6.41 -23.07 -0.49
N ASN A 49 6.68 -22.14 0.42
CA ASN A 49 6.61 -22.37 1.85
C ASN A 49 6.29 -21.06 2.58
N TRP A 50 5.81 -21.18 3.82
CA TRP A 50 5.40 -20.04 4.64
C TRP A 50 6.53 -19.05 4.91
N LYS A 51 7.75 -19.53 5.20
CA LYS A 51 8.88 -18.67 5.56
C LYS A 51 9.23 -17.70 4.42
N ASP A 52 9.31 -18.21 3.20
CA ASP A 52 9.61 -17.40 2.03
C ASP A 52 8.43 -16.49 1.69
N CYS A 53 7.19 -16.99 1.77
CA CYS A 53 5.97 -16.19 1.59
C CYS A 53 5.94 -14.98 2.53
N PHE A 54 6.18 -15.20 3.83
CA PHE A 54 6.21 -14.14 4.83
C PHE A 54 7.36 -13.16 4.58
N THR A 55 8.52 -13.64 4.14
CA THR A 55 9.65 -12.79 3.75
C THR A 55 9.29 -11.87 2.58
N GLN A 56 8.58 -12.37 1.57
CA GLN A 56 8.10 -11.55 0.46
C GLN A 56 7.05 -10.52 0.89
N ILE A 57 6.16 -10.87 1.83
CA ILE A 57 5.22 -9.90 2.42
C ILE A 57 5.97 -8.78 3.15
N LYS A 58 7.03 -9.10 3.93
CA LYS A 58 7.88 -8.08 4.58
C LYS A 58 8.51 -7.13 3.56
N ARG A 59 9.07 -7.66 2.48
CA ARG A 59 9.66 -6.87 1.38
C ARG A 59 8.64 -5.99 0.68
N LEU A 60 7.44 -6.51 0.42
CA LEU A 60 6.33 -5.73 -0.16
C LEU A 60 5.99 -4.54 0.74
N LEU A 61 5.84 -4.77 2.05
CA LEU A 61 5.55 -3.71 3.01
C LEU A 61 6.70 -2.71 3.13
N SER A 62 7.95 -3.18 3.16
CA SER A 62 9.14 -2.34 3.17
C SER A 62 9.18 -1.39 1.97
N ASN A 63 8.92 -1.90 0.76
CA ASN A 63 8.87 -1.09 -0.46
C ASN A 63 7.76 -0.03 -0.40
N LEU A 64 6.57 -0.36 0.12
CA LEU A 64 5.49 0.63 0.32
C LEU A 64 5.90 1.75 1.27
N TYR A 65 6.64 1.42 2.34
CA TYR A 65 7.16 2.42 3.26
C TYR A 65 8.24 3.28 2.58
N ASN A 66 9.11 2.68 1.78
CA ASN A 66 10.13 3.39 1.01
C ASN A 66 9.53 4.43 0.05
N GLU A 67 8.51 4.06 -0.72
CA GLU A 67 7.82 4.98 -1.64
C GLU A 67 7.21 6.20 -0.93
N LEU A 68 6.92 6.07 0.36
CA LEU A 68 6.31 7.09 1.18
C LEU A 68 7.28 7.74 2.18
N GLU A 69 8.59 7.55 2.02
CA GLU A 69 9.64 8.07 2.92
C GLU A 69 9.41 9.55 3.30
N ARG A 70 8.98 10.38 2.35
CA ARG A 70 8.75 11.82 2.56
C ARG A 70 7.86 12.14 3.77
N ILE A 71 6.94 11.24 4.14
CA ILE A 71 6.02 11.45 5.27
C ILE A 71 6.73 11.33 6.63
N ARG A 72 7.93 10.73 6.69
CA ARG A 72 8.73 10.56 7.92
C ARG A 72 9.00 11.88 8.64
N SER A 73 9.16 12.97 7.89
CA SER A 73 9.35 14.32 8.43
C SER A 73 8.20 14.81 9.33
N SER A 74 7.00 14.22 9.21
CA SER A 74 5.82 14.54 10.03
C SER A 74 5.63 13.64 11.27
N LEU A 75 6.49 12.63 11.43
CA LEU A 75 6.35 11.60 12.47
C LEU A 75 7.05 12.01 13.76
N ASN A 76 6.44 11.67 14.90
CA ASN A 76 7.11 11.79 16.19
C ASN A 76 8.13 10.63 16.38
N PRO A 77 9.03 10.69 17.38
CA PRO A 77 10.08 9.68 17.55
C PRO A 77 9.57 8.24 17.69
N LYS A 78 8.39 8.02 18.30
CA LYS A 78 7.82 6.69 18.46
C LYS A 78 7.27 6.15 17.13
N GLU A 79 6.56 7.00 16.40
CA GLU A 79 6.03 6.67 15.07
C GLU A 79 7.16 6.40 14.09
N LEU A 80 8.22 7.23 14.10
CA LEU A 80 9.40 7.06 13.26
C LEU A 80 10.09 5.72 13.54
N LYS A 81 10.26 5.35 14.81
CA LYS A 81 10.81 4.04 15.18
C LYS A 81 9.98 2.88 14.63
N ASN A 82 8.66 2.96 14.69
CA ASN A 82 7.78 1.94 14.13
C ASN A 82 7.82 1.92 12.60
N PHE A 83 7.96 3.08 11.97
CA PHE A 83 8.13 3.21 10.53
C PHE A 83 9.41 2.52 10.06
N ASP A 84 10.53 2.89 10.68
CA ASP A 84 11.86 2.42 10.32
C ASP A 84 12.00 0.91 10.52
N LYS A 85 11.35 0.33 11.52
CA LYS A 85 11.32 -1.13 11.70
C LYS A 85 10.73 -1.89 10.52
N ILE A 86 9.64 -1.38 9.94
CA ILE A 86 9.04 -2.01 8.76
C ILE A 86 9.90 -1.75 7.52
N TRP A 87 10.38 -0.52 7.39
CA TRP A 87 11.17 -0.09 6.25
C TRP A 87 12.54 -0.78 6.16
N PHE A 88 13.20 -1.06 7.28
CA PHE A 88 14.46 -1.81 7.32
C PHE A 88 14.28 -3.32 7.46
N GLU A 89 13.04 -3.81 7.34
CA GLU A 89 12.72 -5.23 7.45
C GLU A 89 13.18 -5.87 8.78
N GLU A 90 13.15 -5.13 9.89
CA GLU A 90 13.55 -5.64 11.20
C GLU A 90 12.65 -6.80 11.66
N GLU A 91 13.25 -7.85 12.24
CA GLU A 91 12.51 -9.04 12.68
C GLU A 91 11.37 -8.73 13.65
N ASN A 92 11.54 -7.71 14.50
CA ASN A 92 10.56 -7.28 15.50
C ASN A 92 9.64 -6.14 15.02
N GLY A 93 9.54 -5.95 13.71
CA GLY A 93 8.58 -5.05 13.08
C GLY A 93 7.15 -5.54 13.26
N ASP A 94 6.22 -4.61 13.49
CA ASP A 94 4.79 -4.91 13.61
C ASP A 94 4.15 -5.02 12.22
N TYR A 95 4.48 -6.09 11.50
CA TYR A 95 3.99 -6.34 10.14
C TYR A 95 2.48 -6.55 10.09
N GLN A 96 1.88 -7.08 11.16
CA GLN A 96 0.44 -7.24 11.28
C GLN A 96 -0.30 -5.91 11.22
N ASN A 97 0.27 -4.84 11.79
CA ASN A 97 -0.32 -3.50 11.74
C ASN A 97 0.31 -2.58 10.68
N ALA A 98 1.20 -3.07 9.81
CA ALA A 98 1.97 -2.21 8.89
C ALA A 98 1.08 -1.33 8.00
N LEU A 99 0.13 -1.90 7.27
CA LEU A 99 -0.78 -1.10 6.42
C LEU A 99 -1.63 -0.12 7.22
N LYS A 100 -2.06 -0.50 8.43
CA LYS A 100 -2.82 0.37 9.35
C LYS A 100 -1.97 1.54 9.82
N MET A 101 -0.71 1.30 10.20
CA MET A 101 0.24 2.34 10.59
C MET A 101 0.52 3.28 9.42
N LEU A 102 0.81 2.75 8.24
CA LEU A 102 1.07 3.53 7.04
C LEU A 102 -0.11 4.43 6.66
N SER A 103 -1.33 3.90 6.71
CA SER A 103 -2.57 4.67 6.52
C SER A 103 -2.73 5.79 7.55
N PHE A 104 -2.44 5.51 8.83
CA PHE A 104 -2.45 6.52 9.88
C PHE A 104 -1.43 7.62 9.64
N PHE A 105 -0.20 7.27 9.25
CA PHE A 105 0.87 8.23 8.94
C PHE A 105 0.51 9.11 7.75
N LEU A 106 -0.01 8.54 6.67
CA LEU A 106 -0.48 9.31 5.52
C LEU A 106 -1.64 10.24 5.88
N LYS A 107 -2.63 9.76 6.65
CA LYS A 107 -3.72 10.60 7.15
C LYS A 107 -3.19 11.78 7.98
N LYS A 108 -2.20 11.53 8.84
CA LYS A 108 -1.55 12.58 9.65
C LYS A 108 -0.79 13.57 8.80
N TYR A 109 -0.10 13.12 7.75
CA TYR A 109 0.63 14.01 6.84
C TYR A 109 -0.32 14.89 6.02
N TYR A 110 -1.36 14.30 5.43
CA TYR A 110 -2.26 14.98 4.50
C TYR A 110 -3.52 15.60 5.14
N GLN A 111 -3.83 15.26 6.38
CA GLN A 111 -5.04 15.69 7.10
C GLN A 111 -6.37 15.28 6.44
N ILE A 112 -6.34 14.27 5.57
CA ILE A 112 -7.49 13.71 4.87
C ILE A 112 -7.46 12.18 4.90
N LYS A 113 -8.61 11.54 4.66
CA LYS A 113 -8.70 10.08 4.64
C LYS A 113 -7.89 9.49 3.48
N VAL A 114 -7.32 8.31 3.71
CA VAL A 114 -6.48 7.57 2.76
C VAL A 114 -7.31 6.48 2.09
N ILE A 115 -7.13 6.30 0.78
CA ILE A 115 -7.69 5.17 0.04
C ILE A 115 -6.63 4.06 0.01
N ILE A 116 -7.04 2.83 0.33
CA ILE A 116 -6.19 1.65 0.20
C ILE A 116 -6.79 0.78 -0.89
N LEU A 117 -6.02 0.55 -1.94
CA LEU A 117 -6.37 -0.32 -3.05
C LEU A 117 -5.53 -1.59 -2.92
N ILE A 118 -6.20 -2.73 -2.77
CA ILE A 118 -5.57 -4.04 -2.61
C ILE A 118 -5.93 -4.87 -3.84
N ASP A 119 -4.91 -5.33 -4.55
CA ASP A 119 -5.04 -6.15 -5.75
C ASP A 119 -4.41 -7.53 -5.53
N GLU A 120 -4.98 -8.56 -6.17
CA GLU A 120 -4.47 -9.94 -6.13
C GLU A 120 -4.30 -10.52 -4.71
N TYR A 121 -5.13 -10.07 -3.75
CA TYR A 121 -5.03 -10.41 -2.32
C TYR A 121 -5.09 -11.93 -2.02
N ASP A 122 -5.66 -12.70 -2.94
CA ASP A 122 -5.82 -14.14 -2.88
C ASP A 122 -4.61 -14.91 -3.43
N THR A 123 -3.76 -14.30 -4.26
CA THR A 123 -2.56 -14.94 -4.84
C THR A 123 -1.69 -15.68 -3.80
N PRO A 124 -1.32 -15.09 -2.64
CA PRO A 124 -0.51 -15.78 -1.64
C PRO A 124 -1.24 -16.96 -1.00
N ILE A 125 -2.56 -16.83 -0.83
CA ILE A 125 -3.43 -17.84 -0.21
C ILE A 125 -3.59 -19.04 -1.16
N VAL A 126 -3.81 -18.77 -2.45
CA VAL A 126 -3.87 -19.80 -3.50
C VAL A 126 -2.53 -20.53 -3.58
N SER A 127 -1.41 -19.81 -3.59
CA SER A 127 -0.07 -20.42 -3.58
C SER A 127 0.15 -21.31 -2.35
N ALA A 128 -0.32 -20.86 -1.18
CA ALA A 128 -0.24 -21.63 0.06
C ALA A 128 -1.02 -22.94 0.00
N TYR A 129 -2.22 -22.90 -0.59
CA TYR A 129 -3.02 -24.10 -0.84
C TYR A 129 -2.34 -25.06 -1.82
N GLU A 130 -1.85 -24.57 -2.96
CA GLU A 130 -1.19 -25.38 -3.99
C GLU A 130 0.09 -26.08 -3.50
N HIS A 131 0.82 -25.45 -2.60
CA HIS A 131 2.11 -25.96 -2.09
C HIS A 131 2.02 -26.58 -0.69
N GLY A 132 0.81 -26.68 -0.12
CA GLY A 132 0.55 -27.41 1.12
C GLY A 132 0.99 -26.72 2.42
N TYR A 133 1.05 -25.37 2.43
CA TYR A 133 1.33 -24.56 3.63
C TYR A 133 0.18 -23.62 4.01
N TYR A 134 -1.05 -23.97 3.62
CA TYR A 134 -2.24 -23.13 3.81
C TYR A 134 -2.51 -22.82 5.28
N GLU A 135 -2.45 -23.81 6.17
CA GLU A 135 -2.75 -23.66 7.59
C GLU A 135 -1.74 -22.73 8.30
N GLU A 136 -0.48 -22.71 7.85
CA GLU A 136 0.51 -21.77 8.37
C GLU A 136 0.31 -20.33 7.87
N ALA A 137 -0.40 -20.15 6.76
CA ALA A 137 -0.57 -18.86 6.11
C ALA A 137 -1.81 -18.07 6.58
N ILE A 138 -2.75 -18.71 7.30
CA ILE A 138 -4.03 -18.13 7.72
C ILE A 138 -4.12 -17.80 9.22
#